data_AF-A0A7X1HUF9-F1
#
_entry.id   AF-A0A7X1HUF9-F1
#
_cell.length_a   1.000
_cell.length_b   1.000
_cell.length_c   1.000
_cell.angle_alpha   90.00
_cell.angle_beta   90.00
_cell.angle_gamma   90.00
#
_symmetry.space_group_name_H-M   'P 1'
#
loop_
_entity.id
_entity.type
_entity.pdbx_description
1 polymer ?
#
loop_
_entity_poly.entity_id
_entity_poly.type
_entity_poly.pdbx_seq_one_letter_code
_entity_poly.pdbx_strand_id
1 'polypeptide(L)'
;MMSQSSLGCFHFHLKDKAKAWLNSLPTGSITSWNQLVNKFLGKFFPMSKTDALRREISDFYQKEGEQFYECWERFNDLLLKCPHHGFETWRLVKYFYDGLIPSNRQMVQSMHGGKFLQIE
;
A
#
# COMPACT_ATOMS: atom_id res chain seq x y z
N MET A 1 2.71 -0.29 -20.29
CA MET A 1 1.50 0.32 -20.91
C MET A 1 0.37 -0.70 -20.84
N MET A 2 -0.65 -0.50 -20.01
CA MET A 2 -1.85 -1.36 -20.04
C MET A 2 -2.92 -0.68 -20.89
N SER A 3 -3.51 -1.45 -21.82
CA SER A 3 -4.44 -0.99 -22.86
C SER A 3 -5.83 -0.67 -22.29
N GLN A 4 -6.67 -0.01 -23.10
CA GLN A 4 -8.03 0.43 -22.75
C GLN A 4 -8.97 -0.66 -22.19
N SER A 5 -8.59 -1.94 -22.27
CA SER A 5 -9.30 -3.10 -21.75
C SER A 5 -9.53 -3.07 -20.23
N SER A 6 -8.63 -2.43 -19.46
CA SER A 6 -8.72 -2.41 -17.99
C SER A 6 -9.92 -1.60 -17.46
N LEU A 7 -10.33 -0.54 -18.16
CA LEU A 7 -11.51 0.27 -17.80
C LEU A 7 -12.81 -0.52 -17.92
N GLY A 8 -12.96 -1.29 -19.01
CA GLY A 8 -14.14 -2.11 -19.24
C GLY A 8 -14.29 -3.18 -18.15
N CYS A 9 -13.20 -3.86 -17.81
CA CYS A 9 -13.20 -4.87 -16.75
C CYS A 9 -13.57 -4.28 -15.39
N PHE A 10 -13.07 -3.09 -15.03
CA PHE A 10 -13.37 -2.48 -13.74
C PHE A 10 -14.88 -2.32 -13.50
N HIS A 11 -15.63 -1.89 -14.52
CA HIS A 11 -17.08 -1.76 -14.44
C HIS A 11 -17.79 -3.06 -14.04
N PHE A 12 -17.30 -4.22 -14.52
CA PHE A 12 -17.87 -5.53 -14.20
C PHE A 12 -17.56 -6.00 -12.77
N HIS A 13 -16.48 -5.51 -12.17
CA HIS A 13 -16.10 -5.86 -10.80
C HIS A 13 -16.79 -4.98 -9.74
N LEU A 14 -17.40 -3.86 -10.14
CA LEU A 14 -18.14 -3.01 -9.22
C LEU A 14 -19.52 -3.60 -8.88
N LYS A 15 -19.87 -3.56 -7.60
CA LYS A 15 -21.19 -3.94 -7.08
C LYS A 15 -21.89 -2.75 -6.42
N ASP A 16 -23.22 -2.82 -6.35
CA ASP A 16 -24.08 -1.94 -5.55
C ASP A 16 -23.75 -0.43 -5.70
N LYS A 17 -23.38 0.21 -4.59
CA LYS A 17 -23.08 1.65 -4.48
C LYS A 17 -21.92 2.08 -5.36
N ALA A 18 -20.94 1.21 -5.59
CA ALA A 18 -19.78 1.53 -6.43
C ALA A 18 -20.17 1.59 -7.91
N LYS A 19 -20.99 0.63 -8.37
CA LYS A 19 -21.49 0.60 -9.74
C LYS A 19 -22.47 1.75 -10.00
N ALA A 20 -23.37 2.00 -9.05
CA ALA A 20 -24.31 3.13 -9.13
C ALA A 20 -23.57 4.48 -9.20
N TRP A 21 -22.51 4.65 -8.41
CA TRP A 21 -21.67 5.85 -8.49
C TRP A 21 -21.01 6.01 -9.85
N LEU A 22 -20.37 4.95 -10.37
CA LEU A 22 -19.68 5.02 -11.67
C LEU A 22 -20.65 5.41 -12.79
N ASN A 23 -21.88 4.88 -12.76
CA ASN A 23 -22.94 5.18 -13.73
C ASN A 23 -23.54 6.58 -13.58
N SER A 24 -23.42 7.21 -12.40
CA SER A 24 -23.91 8.56 -12.15
C SER A 24 -22.97 9.66 -12.65
N LEU A 25 -21.74 9.32 -13.02
CA LEU A 25 -20.76 10.30 -13.47
C LEU A 25 -21.10 10.80 -14.89
N PRO A 26 -20.92 12.09 -15.19
CA PRO A 26 -21.14 12.62 -16.52
C PRO A 26 -20.28 11.89 -17.57
N THR A 27 -20.84 11.65 -18.75
CA THR A 27 -20.11 11.08 -19.89
C THR A 27 -18.87 11.93 -20.20
N GLY A 28 -17.71 11.29 -20.34
CA GLY A 28 -16.44 11.99 -20.58
C GLY A 28 -15.76 12.59 -19.34
N SER A 29 -16.35 12.44 -18.14
CA SER A 29 -15.73 12.91 -16.88
C SER A 29 -14.52 12.08 -16.41
N ILE A 30 -14.32 10.89 -16.98
CA ILE A 30 -13.18 10.01 -16.76
C ILE A 30 -12.65 9.61 -18.14
N THR A 31 -11.45 10.06 -18.46
CA THR A 31 -10.82 9.78 -19.77
C THR A 31 -9.58 8.89 -19.67
N SER A 32 -9.15 8.53 -18.45
CA SER A 32 -8.02 7.63 -18.23
C SER A 32 -8.20 6.75 -17.00
N TRP A 33 -7.44 5.65 -16.96
CA TRP A 33 -7.41 4.73 -15.81
C TRP A 33 -7.00 5.44 -14.51
N ASN A 34 -5.96 6.28 -14.57
CA ASN A 34 -5.49 7.02 -13.40
C ASN A 34 -6.57 7.97 -12.86
N GLN A 35 -7.34 8.63 -13.73
CA GLN A 35 -8.47 9.45 -13.28
C GLN A 35 -9.57 8.62 -12.62
N LEU A 36 -9.90 7.45 -13.17
CA LEU A 36 -10.88 6.53 -12.59
C LEU A 36 -10.46 6.08 -11.19
N VAL A 37 -9.23 5.59 -11.05
CA VAL A 37 -8.67 5.14 -9.78
C VAL A 37 -8.67 6.28 -8.76
N ASN A 38 -8.17 7.46 -9.13
CA ASN A 38 -8.11 8.61 -8.20
C ASN A 38 -9.50 9.07 -7.74
N LYS A 39 -10.48 9.17 -8.64
CA LYS A 39 -11.85 9.54 -8.28
C LYS A 39 -12.54 8.46 -7.44
N PHE A 40 -12.33 7.18 -7.76
CA PHE A 40 -12.89 6.05 -7.03
C PHE A 40 -12.33 6.00 -5.61
N LEU A 41 -11.01 6.09 -5.46
CA LEU A 41 -10.34 6.17 -4.17
C LEU A 41 -10.84 7.39 -3.40
N GLY A 42 -10.88 8.58 -3.99
CA GLY A 42 -11.40 9.77 -3.32
C GLY A 42 -12.86 9.65 -2.85
N LYS A 43 -13.71 8.89 -3.57
CA LYS A 43 -15.13 8.69 -3.20
C LYS A 43 -15.32 7.63 -2.13
N PHE A 44 -14.61 6.51 -2.22
CA PHE A 44 -14.87 5.31 -1.41
C PHE A 44 -13.81 5.04 -0.33
N PHE A 45 -12.63 5.65 -0.45
CA PHE A 45 -11.54 5.58 0.50
C PHE A 45 -11.22 6.99 1.01
N PRO A 46 -11.85 7.43 2.11
CA PRO A 46 -11.59 8.73 2.71
C PRO A 46 -10.07 8.94 2.87
N MET A 47 -9.60 10.12 2.47
CA MET A 47 -8.18 10.47 2.56
C MET A 47 -7.66 10.29 4.00
N SER A 48 -8.48 10.59 5.00
CA SER A 48 -8.17 10.36 6.42
C SER A 48 -7.85 8.91 6.77
N LYS A 49 -8.54 7.92 6.17
CA LYS A 49 -8.24 6.50 6.38
C LYS A 49 -6.94 6.10 5.69
N THR A 50 -6.72 6.62 4.48
CA THR A 50 -5.46 6.41 3.75
C THR A 50 -4.29 7.01 4.53
N ASP A 51 -4.45 8.21 5.09
CA ASP A 51 -3.42 8.88 5.89
C ASP A 51 -3.13 8.12 7.20
N ALA A 52 -4.16 7.58 7.86
CA ALA A 52 -3.99 6.75 9.05
C ALA A 52 -3.16 5.49 8.73
N LEU A 53 -3.51 4.77 7.65
CA LEU A 53 -2.76 3.59 7.23
C LEU A 53 -1.33 3.93 6.79
N ARG A 54 -1.13 5.07 6.12
CA ARG A 54 0.21 5.55 5.76
C ARG A 54 1.08 5.82 6.98
N ARG A 55 0.50 6.36 8.06
CA ARG A 55 1.21 6.54 9.35
C ARG A 55 1.51 5.21 10.01
N GLU A 56 0.57 4.27 10.01
CA GLU A 56 0.83 2.92 10.55
C GLU A 56 1.97 2.20 9.80
N ILE A 57 2.10 2.43 8.49
CA ILE A 57 3.22 1.91 7.68
C ILE A 57 4.53 2.63 8.01
N SER A 58 4.54 3.97 8.11
CA SER A 58 5.78 4.73 8.36
C SER A 58 6.30 4.60 9.78
N ASP A 59 5.39 4.48 10.74
CA ASP A 59 5.68 4.44 12.18
C ASP A 59 5.67 2.98 12.68
N PHE A 60 5.79 2.02 11.75
CA PHE A 60 5.75 0.60 12.05
C PHE A 60 6.90 0.21 12.97
N TYR A 61 6.58 -0.60 13.98
CA TYR A 61 7.57 -1.20 14.86
C TYR A 61 7.17 -2.62 15.24
N GLN A 62 8.16 -3.46 15.50
CA GLN A 62 7.97 -4.80 16.02
C GLN A 62 7.56 -4.73 17.49
N LYS A 63 6.48 -5.44 17.84
CA LYS A 63 5.96 -5.44 19.22
C LYS A 63 6.82 -6.30 20.14
N GLU A 64 6.77 -6.02 21.45
CA GLU A 64 7.43 -6.86 22.44
C GLU A 64 6.87 -8.29 22.41
N GLY A 65 7.76 -9.29 22.35
CA GLY A 65 7.39 -10.70 22.25
C GLY A 65 6.93 -11.18 20.87
N GLU A 66 6.76 -10.29 19.88
CA GLU A 66 6.38 -10.64 18.51
C GLU A 66 7.55 -11.31 17.78
N GLN A 67 7.31 -12.45 17.14
CA GLN A 67 8.33 -13.13 16.34
C GLN A 67 8.58 -12.39 15.02
N PHE A 68 9.76 -12.61 14.41
CA PHE A 68 10.12 -11.94 13.16
C PHE A 68 9.11 -12.18 12.04
N TYR A 69 8.63 -13.42 11.89
CA TYR A 69 7.66 -13.76 10.83
C TYR A 69 6.29 -13.11 11.07
N GLU A 70 5.82 -13.05 12.32
CA GLU A 70 4.55 -12.40 12.68
C GLU A 70 4.61 -10.89 12.42
N CYS A 71 5.75 -10.28 12.76
CA CYS A 71 6.05 -8.89 12.46
C CYS A 71 6.02 -8.63 10.94
N TRP A 72 6.64 -9.51 10.15
CA TRP A 72 6.63 -9.43 8.68
C TRP A 72 5.22 -9.58 8.09
N GLU A 73 4.44 -10.55 8.55
CA GLU A 73 3.05 -10.74 8.11
C GLU A 73 2.20 -9.50 8.43
N ARG A 74 2.32 -8.94 9.63
CA ARG A 74 1.60 -7.72 10.01
C ARG A 74 1.97 -6.52 9.15
N PHE A 75 3.23 -6.39 8.76
CA PHE A 75 3.66 -5.34 7.83
C PHE A 75 3.02 -5.52 6.45
N ASN A 76 3.02 -6.74 5.91
CA ASN A 76 2.38 -7.04 4.62
C ASN A 76 0.86 -6.80 4.64
N ASP A 77 0.19 -7.14 5.74
CA ASP A 77 -1.24 -6.87 5.92
C ASP A 77 -1.54 -5.36 5.85
N LEU A 78 -0.67 -4.50 6.38
CA LEU A 78 -0.82 -3.04 6.25
C LEU A 78 -0.69 -2.58 4.79
N LEU A 79 0.26 -3.15 4.04
CA LEU A 79 0.42 -2.85 2.61
C LEU A 79 -0.82 -3.31 1.81
N LEU A 80 -1.39 -4.46 2.13
CA LEU A 80 -2.61 -4.97 1.50
C LEU A 80 -3.85 -4.13 1.84
N LYS A 81 -3.92 -3.55 3.04
CA LYS A 81 -5.01 -2.63 3.44
C LYS A 81 -4.91 -1.27 2.75
N CYS A 82 -3.71 -0.85 2.35
CA CYS A 82 -3.46 0.43 1.69
C CYS A 82 -2.61 0.28 0.43
N PRO A 83 -3.06 -0.44 -0.62
CA PRO A 83 -2.26 -0.68 -1.82
C PRO A 83 -1.92 0.63 -2.57
N HIS A 84 -2.71 1.68 -2.33
CA HIS A 84 -2.52 3.04 -2.83
C HIS A 84 -1.71 3.94 -1.87
N HIS A 85 -0.86 3.35 -1.00
CA HIS A 85 -0.07 4.09 0.00
C HIS A 85 0.92 5.10 -0.61
N GLY A 86 1.37 4.92 -1.85
CA GLY A 86 2.22 5.88 -2.57
C GLY A 86 3.65 6.03 -2.02
N PHE A 87 4.19 4.97 -1.41
CA PHE A 87 5.57 4.90 -0.96
C PHE A 87 6.39 4.07 -1.94
N GLU A 88 7.61 4.51 -2.21
CA GLU A 88 8.58 3.72 -2.98
C GLU A 88 8.99 2.45 -2.23
N THR A 89 9.30 1.38 -2.96
CA THR A 89 9.67 0.09 -2.38
C THR A 89 10.82 0.21 -1.38
N TRP A 90 11.85 1.01 -1.69
CA TRP A 90 12.98 1.20 -0.77
C TRP A 90 12.57 1.86 0.55
N ARG A 91 11.57 2.75 0.55
CA ARG A 91 11.04 3.36 1.78
C ARG A 91 10.32 2.33 2.63
N LEU A 92 9.57 1.42 2.01
CA LEU A 92 8.89 0.33 2.72
C LEU A 92 9.90 -0.60 3.40
N VAL A 93 10.96 -0.97 2.69
CA VAL A 93 12.07 -1.78 3.24
C VAL A 93 12.71 -1.05 4.43
N LYS A 94 12.97 0.26 4.29
CA LYS A 94 13.53 1.07 5.36
C LYS A 94 12.61 1.13 6.58
N TYR A 95 11.31 1.41 6.42
CA TYR A 95 10.37 1.47 7.53
C TYR A 95 10.28 0.14 8.28
N PHE A 96 10.16 -0.98 7.55
CA PHE A 96 10.15 -2.29 8.18
C PHE A 96 11.42 -2.54 8.99
N TYR A 97 12.59 -2.31 8.37
CA TYR A 97 13.88 -2.52 9.01
C TYR A 97 14.11 -1.62 10.24
N ASP A 98 13.76 -0.33 10.14
CA ASP A 98 13.88 0.63 11.24
C ASP A 98 12.90 0.31 12.39
N GLY A 99 11.80 -0.37 12.09
CA GLY A 99 10.83 -0.87 13.06
C GLY A 99 11.26 -2.14 13.79
N LEU A 100 12.25 -2.89 13.30
CA LEU A 100 12.70 -4.13 13.92
C LEU A 100 13.40 -3.89 15.26
N ILE A 101 13.20 -4.83 16.19
CA ILE A 101 14.02 -4.90 17.41
C ILE A 101 15.50 -5.12 17.07
N PRO A 102 16.45 -4.71 17.96
CA PRO A 102 17.88 -4.77 17.66
C PRO A 102 18.40 -6.15 17.23
N SER A 103 17.95 -7.23 17.86
CA SER A 103 18.37 -8.60 17.53
C SER A 103 17.98 -9.01 16.10
N ASN A 104 16.73 -8.76 15.71
CA ASN A 104 16.26 -9.04 14.37
C ASN A 104 16.92 -8.14 13.33
N ARG A 105 17.19 -6.88 13.67
CA ARG A 105 17.94 -5.97 12.81
C ARG A 105 19.35 -6.49 12.51
N GLN A 106 20.05 -6.95 13.54
CA GLN A 106 21.39 -7.55 13.41
C GLN A 106 21.36 -8.84 12.58
N MET A 107 20.31 -9.66 12.74
CA MET A 107 20.10 -10.86 11.91
C MET A 107 19.99 -10.48 10.43
N VAL A 108 19.15 -9.49 10.09
CA VAL A 108 18.97 -9.01 8.72
C VAL A 108 20.26 -8.44 8.14
N GLN A 109 21.02 -7.66 8.93
CA GLN A 109 22.34 -7.14 8.51
C GLN A 109 23.33 -8.27 8.20
N SER A 110 23.39 -9.30 9.06
CA SER A 110 24.32 -10.42 8.91
C SER A 110 24.06 -11.23 7.65
N MET A 111 22.80 -11.41 7.27
CA MET A 111 22.40 -12.08 6.03
C MET A 111 22.91 -11.37 4.75
N HIS A 112 23.20 -10.07 4.83
CA HIS A 112 23.67 -9.26 3.72
C HIS A 112 25.14 -8.82 3.87
N GLY A 113 25.93 -9.55 4.67
CA GLY A 113 27.34 -9.23 4.89
C GLY A 113 27.57 -7.84 5.50
N GLY A 114 26.59 -7.32 6.27
CA GLY A 114 26.67 -6.02 6.93
C GLY A 114 26.30 -4.81 6.05
N LYS A 115 25.87 -5.00 4.79
CA LYS A 115 25.64 -3.90 3.83
C LYS A 115 24.18 -3.62 3.46
N PHE A 116 23.22 -4.10 4.26
CA PHE A 116 21.78 -4.04 3.93
C PHE A 116 21.25 -2.64 3.55
N LEU A 117 21.78 -1.58 4.18
CA LEU A 117 21.38 -0.18 3.91
C LEU A 117 22.40 0.63 3.09
N GLN A 118 23.47 0.02 2.59
CA GLN A 118 24.54 0.71 1.84
C GLN A 118 24.37 0.64 0.32
N ILE A 119 23.18 0.29 -0.17
CA ILE A 119 22.88 0.31 -1.59
C ILE A 119 22.47 1.75 -1.94
N GLU A 120 23.46 2.61 -2.17
CA GLU A 120 23.33 3.92 -2.83
C GLU A 120 23.56 3.80 -4.34
#